data_AF-A0A5S3Y311-F1
#
_entry.id   AF-A0A5S3Y311-F1
#
_cell.length_a   1.000
_cell.length_b   1.000
_cell.length_c   1.000
_cell.angle_alpha   90.00
_cell.angle_beta   90.00
_cell.angle_gamma   90.00
#
_symmetry.space_group_name_H-M   'P 1'
#
loop_
_entity.id
_entity.type
_entity.pdbx_description
1 polymer ?
#
loop_
_entity_poly.entity_id
_entity_poly.type
_entity_poly.pdbx_seq_one_letter_code
_entity_poly.pdbx_strand_id
1 'polypeptide(L)'
;SSVIAACLAKGYPLKDAFILGKAYINKGLNISRRYGEGIGPVAHTSFPEELQYFPQVIEAGSWLGDELELETPSEFNFSAGFASTGGELGLYDVVDTLDWVEKCLAAGVPTV
;
A
#
# COMPACT_ATOMS: atom_id res chain seq x y z
N SER A 1 14.54 9.05 15.67
CA SER A 1 13.92 9.37 14.37
C SER A 1 12.81 10.39 14.59
N SER A 2 12.96 11.62 14.07
CA SER A 2 12.02 12.73 14.35
C SER A 2 10.62 12.51 13.78
N VAL A 3 10.51 11.87 12.61
CA VAL A 3 9.21 11.58 11.98
C VAL A 3 8.39 10.58 12.80
N ILE A 4 9.02 9.49 13.23
CA ILE A 4 8.36 8.47 14.06
C ILE A 4 7.90 9.10 15.38
N ALA A 5 8.76 9.88 16.03
CA ALA A 5 8.41 10.58 17.27
C ALA A 5 7.24 11.56 17.07
N ALA A 6 7.22 12.32 15.97
CA ALA A 6 6.13 13.23 15.65
C ALA A 6 4.81 12.49 15.38
N CYS A 7 4.84 11.34 14.68
CA CYS A 7 3.65 10.52 14.43
C CYS A 7 3.11 9.93 15.74
N LEU A 8 3.99 9.39 16.60
CA LEU A 8 3.62 8.88 17.91
C LEU A 8 3.02 9.97 18.81
N ALA A 9 3.60 11.18 18.79
CA ALA A 9 3.05 12.33 19.52
C ALA A 9 1.67 12.77 19.03
N LYS A 10 1.35 12.49 17.75
CA LYS A 10 0.00 12.69 17.17
C LYS A 10 -0.95 11.52 17.41
N GLY A 11 -0.54 10.48 18.13
CA GLY A 11 -1.37 9.32 18.46
C GLY A 11 -1.45 8.25 17.37
N TYR A 12 -0.54 8.28 16.38
CA TYR A 12 -0.50 7.23 15.37
C TYR A 12 -0.03 5.91 16.00
N PRO A 13 -0.61 4.76 15.61
CA PRO A 13 -0.06 3.46 15.95
C PRO A 13 1.41 3.36 15.53
N LEU A 14 2.21 2.60 16.30
CA LEU A 14 3.65 2.45 16.02
C LEU A 14 3.93 1.91 14.61
N LYS A 15 3.10 0.98 14.12
CA LYS A 15 3.23 0.40 12.78
C LYS A 15 3.09 1.47 11.70
N ASP A 16 2.08 2.32 11.81
CA ASP A 16 1.81 3.40 10.86
C ASP A 16 2.89 4.48 10.93
N ALA A 17 3.33 4.85 12.14
CA ALA A 17 4.44 5.78 12.35
C ALA A 17 5.74 5.27 11.71
N PHE A 18 6.00 3.96 11.80
CA PHE A 18 7.15 3.32 11.17
C PHE A 18 7.06 3.36 9.64
N ILE A 19 5.89 3.02 9.07
CA ILE A 19 5.64 3.06 7.63
C ILE A 19 5.85 4.48 7.08
N LEU A 20 5.26 5.49 7.73
CA LEU A 20 5.42 6.90 7.34
C LEU A 20 6.87 7.37 7.47
N GLY A 21 7.59 6.93 8.52
CA GLY A 21 9.00 7.23 8.69
C GLY A 21 9.86 6.67 7.55
N LYS A 22 9.61 5.43 7.13
CA LYS A 22 10.32 4.81 6.00
C LYS A 22 10.01 5.54 4.69
N ALA A 23 8.74 5.85 4.45
CA ALA A 23 8.32 6.57 3.24
C ALA A 23 8.96 7.96 3.15
N TYR A 24 8.95 8.71 4.25
CA TYR A 24 9.59 10.02 4.36
C TYR A 24 11.09 9.97 3.99
N ILE A 25 11.82 9.01 4.55
CA ILE A 25 13.26 8.86 4.28
C ILE A 25 13.50 8.48 2.82
N ASN A 26 12.73 7.55 2.26
CA ASN A 26 12.86 7.12 0.87
C ASN A 26 12.66 8.31 -0.09
N LYS A 27 11.63 9.14 0.13
CA LYS A 27 11.40 10.35 -0.66
C LYS A 27 12.55 11.36 -0.50
N GLY A 28 12.96 11.60 0.74
CA GLY A 28 14.04 12.53 1.07
C GLY A 28 15.38 12.14 0.43
N LEU A 29 15.69 10.84 0.37
CA LEU A 29 16.87 10.33 -0.33
C LEU A 29 16.75 10.44 -1.84
N ASN A 30 15.59 10.07 -2.40
CA ASN A 30 15.36 10.10 -3.84
C ASN A 30 15.50 11.50 -4.45
N ILE A 31 15.04 12.54 -3.75
CA ILE A 31 15.13 13.93 -4.24
C ILE A 31 16.36 14.67 -3.69
N SER A 32 17.15 14.03 -2.83
CA SER A 32 18.35 14.65 -2.25
C SER A 32 19.30 15.13 -3.33
N ARG A 33 20.01 16.22 -3.03
CA ARG A 33 21.01 16.78 -3.94
C ARG A 33 22.34 16.93 -3.20
N ARG A 34 23.42 16.67 -3.92
CA ARG A 34 24.77 16.94 -3.45
C ARG A 34 25.05 18.43 -3.60
N TYR A 35 25.45 19.07 -2.52
CA TYR A 35 25.97 20.44 -2.53
C TYR A 35 27.48 20.39 -2.32
N GLY A 36 28.25 20.81 -3.33
CA GLY A 36 29.72 20.76 -3.30
C GLY A 36 30.30 19.35 -3.32
N GLU A 37 31.48 19.19 -2.72
CA GLU A 37 32.26 17.94 -2.78
C GLU A 37 31.97 16.94 -1.65
N GLY A 38 31.03 17.22 -0.74
CA GLY A 38 30.68 16.33 0.39
C GLY A 38 29.52 15.37 0.10
N ILE A 39 29.14 14.54 1.09
CA ILE A 39 27.89 13.76 1.08
C ILE A 39 26.72 14.73 1.25
N GLY A 40 25.73 14.68 0.34
CA GLY A 40 24.54 15.53 0.40
C GLY A 40 23.61 15.15 1.55
N PRO A 41 22.94 16.14 2.19
CA PRO A 41 21.95 15.85 3.22
C PRO A 41 20.70 15.20 2.62
N VAL A 42 19.98 14.43 3.44
CA VAL A 42 18.64 13.95 3.09
C VAL A 42 17.72 15.16 2.97
N ALA A 43 16.93 15.23 1.89
CA ALA A 43 15.95 16.30 1.76
C ALA A 43 14.82 16.11 2.77
N HIS A 44 14.44 17.19 3.45
CA HIS A 44 13.28 17.19 4.34
C HIS A 44 12.03 17.57 3.53
N THR A 45 11.04 16.67 3.51
CA THR A 45 9.82 16.80 2.71
C THR A 45 8.58 16.79 3.60
N SER A 46 7.38 16.92 3.02
CA SER A 46 6.14 16.52 3.69
C SER A 46 6.03 15.00 3.78
N PHE A 47 4.97 14.49 4.43
CA PHE A 47 4.64 13.07 4.26
C PHE A 47 4.40 12.78 2.75
N PRO A 48 4.97 11.69 2.21
CA PRO A 48 4.77 11.33 0.82
C PRO A 48 3.30 10.98 0.56
N GLU A 49 2.83 11.33 -0.62
CA GLU A 49 1.53 10.89 -1.14
C GLU A 49 1.73 9.83 -2.24
N GLU A 50 2.95 9.72 -2.76
CA GLU A 50 3.30 8.82 -3.85
C GLU A 50 3.60 7.42 -3.31
N LEU A 51 2.82 6.43 -3.75
CA LEU A 51 2.93 5.02 -3.32
C LEU A 51 4.34 4.44 -3.50
N GLN A 52 5.11 4.91 -4.49
CA GLN A 52 6.47 4.43 -4.75
C GLN A 52 7.45 4.61 -3.58
N TYR A 53 7.16 5.53 -2.65
CA TYR A 53 8.02 5.75 -1.49
C TYR A 53 7.65 4.87 -0.30
N PHE A 54 6.44 4.32 -0.28
CA PHE A 54 5.96 3.46 0.80
C PHE A 54 6.56 2.04 0.69
N PRO A 55 6.66 1.31 1.82
CA PRO A 55 7.01 -0.10 1.78
C PRO A 55 6.03 -0.89 0.93
N GLN A 56 6.55 -1.84 0.17
CA GLN A 56 5.75 -2.84 -0.53
C GLN A 56 5.61 -4.08 0.35
N VAL A 57 4.43 -4.69 0.34
CA VAL A 57 4.22 -6.00 0.94
C VAL A 57 4.67 -7.03 -0.09
N ILE A 58 5.66 -7.84 0.27
CA ILE A 58 6.16 -8.94 -0.56
C ILE A 58 5.74 -10.23 0.13
N GLU A 59 4.99 -11.05 -0.59
CA GLU A 59 4.48 -12.31 -0.08
C GLU A 59 5.45 -13.45 -0.42
N ALA A 60 5.66 -14.37 0.52
CA ALA A 60 6.41 -15.59 0.25
C ALA A 60 5.66 -16.42 -0.81
N GLY A 61 6.40 -16.96 -1.79
CA GLY A 61 5.84 -17.65 -2.97
C GLY A 61 5.52 -16.72 -4.16
N SER A 62 5.62 -15.40 -3.99
CA SER A 62 5.56 -14.45 -5.12
C SER A 62 6.91 -14.42 -5.85
N TRP A 63 6.94 -13.95 -7.11
CA TRP A 63 8.19 -13.92 -7.89
C TRP A 63 9.33 -13.17 -7.17
N LEU A 64 9.04 -12.00 -6.60
CA LEU A 64 10.04 -11.23 -5.84
C LEU A 64 10.34 -11.87 -4.47
N GLY A 65 9.37 -12.55 -3.86
CA GLY A 65 9.59 -13.29 -2.62
C GLY A 65 10.56 -14.45 -2.80
N ASP A 66 10.45 -15.16 -3.93
CA ASP A 66 11.35 -16.26 -4.31
C ASP A 66 12.77 -15.73 -4.60
N GLU A 67 12.89 -14.60 -5.32
CA GLU A 67 14.18 -13.94 -5.60
C GLU A 67 14.88 -13.46 -4.31
N LEU A 68 14.11 -13.05 -3.30
CA LEU A 68 14.63 -12.61 -2.00
C LEU A 68 14.80 -13.77 -0.99
N GLU A 69 14.57 -15.01 -1.40
CA GLU A 69 14.66 -16.21 -0.55
C GLU A 69 13.82 -16.11 0.74
N LEU A 70 12.61 -15.53 0.65
CA LEU A 70 11.71 -15.42 1.79
C LEU A 70 11.19 -16.80 2.19
N GLU A 71 11.31 -17.15 3.47
CA GLU A 71 10.76 -18.40 4.00
C GLU A 71 9.24 -18.45 3.77
N THR A 72 8.77 -19.51 3.12
CA THR A 72 7.34 -19.82 2.99
C THR A 72 6.86 -20.50 4.28
N PRO A 73 6.11 -19.82 5.15
CA PRO A 73 5.78 -20.33 6.48
C PRO A 73 4.67 -21.40 6.44
N SER A 74 4.04 -21.61 5.29
CA SER A 74 3.01 -22.62 5.06
C SER A 74 3.07 -23.15 3.63
N GLU A 75 2.61 -24.38 3.42
CA GLU A 75 2.34 -24.91 2.07
C GLU A 75 1.29 -24.08 1.30
N PHE A 76 0.49 -23.29 2.02
CA PHE A 76 -0.46 -22.37 1.44
C PHE A 76 0.27 -21.19 0.80
N ASN A 77 0.24 -21.10 -0.53
CA ASN A 77 0.81 -20.00 -1.29
C ASN A 77 -0.18 -18.82 -1.32
N PHE A 78 0.03 -17.82 -0.47
CA PHE A 78 -0.79 -16.59 -0.44
C PHE A 78 -0.72 -15.78 -1.74
N SER A 79 0.36 -15.93 -2.50
CA SER A 79 0.54 -15.27 -3.78
C SER A 79 -0.10 -16.01 -4.97
N ALA A 80 -0.74 -17.16 -4.73
CA ALA A 80 -1.43 -17.93 -5.78
C ALA A 80 -2.68 -17.23 -6.36
N GLY A 81 -3.03 -16.05 -5.85
CA GLY A 81 -4.21 -15.28 -6.24
C GLY A 81 -5.50 -15.87 -5.67
N PHE A 82 -6.63 -15.27 -6.04
CA PHE A 82 -7.95 -15.80 -5.68
C PHE A 82 -8.25 -17.07 -6.48
N ALA A 83 -8.96 -18.01 -5.84
CA ALA A 83 -9.45 -19.20 -6.52
C ALA A 83 -10.28 -18.83 -7.75
N SER A 84 -10.17 -19.64 -8.81
CA SER A 84 -11.01 -19.47 -9.99
C SER A 84 -12.48 -19.54 -9.62
N THR A 85 -13.25 -18.57 -10.09
CA THR A 85 -14.70 -18.46 -9.86
C THR A 85 -15.50 -19.40 -10.76
N GLY A 86 -14.85 -20.09 -11.70
CA GLY A 86 -15.52 -20.97 -12.67
C GLY A 86 -16.31 -20.24 -13.75
N GLY A 87 -16.22 -18.91 -13.82
CA GLY A 87 -16.95 -18.06 -14.75
C GLY A 87 -17.05 -16.60 -14.28
N GLU A 88 -17.78 -15.77 -15.01
CA GLU A 88 -18.06 -14.40 -14.62
C GLU A 88 -18.97 -14.38 -13.38
N LEU A 89 -18.52 -13.70 -12.31
CA LEU A 89 -19.37 -13.44 -11.15
C LEU A 89 -20.37 -12.32 -11.50
N GLY A 90 -21.63 -12.49 -11.08
CA GLY A 90 -22.61 -11.41 -11.15
C GLY A 90 -22.23 -10.25 -10.24
N LEU A 91 -22.67 -9.03 -10.59
CA LEU A 91 -22.49 -7.85 -9.75
C LEU A 91 -23.59 -7.83 -8.67
N TYR A 92 -23.17 -7.79 -7.41
CA TYR A 92 -24.04 -7.59 -6.25
C TYR A 92 -23.64 -6.26 -5.62
N ASP A 93 -24.44 -5.24 -5.89
CA ASP A 93 -24.13 -3.91 -5.40
C ASP A 93 -24.59 -3.76 -3.94
N VAL A 94 -23.82 -3.01 -3.15
CA VAL A 94 -24.17 -2.68 -1.76
C VAL A 94 -24.13 -1.16 -1.66
N VAL A 95 -25.31 -0.57 -1.85
CA VAL A 95 -25.47 0.89 -1.94
C VAL A 95 -26.31 1.41 -0.79
N ASP A 96 -26.09 2.66 -0.43
CA ASP A 96 -26.66 3.30 0.75
C ASP A 96 -27.82 4.26 0.44
N THR A 97 -28.08 4.52 -0.85
CA THR A 97 -29.04 5.54 -1.29
C THR A 97 -29.87 5.07 -2.47
N LEU A 98 -31.10 5.62 -2.56
CA LEU A 98 -32.06 5.29 -3.61
C LEU A 98 -31.53 5.68 -5.00
N ASP A 99 -30.86 6.83 -5.11
CA ASP A 99 -30.24 7.29 -6.37
C ASP A 99 -29.24 6.27 -6.93
N TRP A 100 -28.51 5.58 -6.05
CA TRP A 100 -27.61 4.51 -6.48
C TRP A 100 -28.38 3.27 -6.89
N VAL A 101 -29.42 2.87 -6.16
CA VAL A 101 -30.32 1.75 -6.55
C VAL A 101 -30.87 1.96 -7.97
N GLU A 102 -31.35 3.18 -8.29
CA GLU A 102 -31.86 3.50 -9.63
C GLU A 102 -30.80 3.34 -10.72
N LYS A 103 -29.55 3.74 -10.45
CA LYS A 103 -28.43 3.55 -11.39
C LYS A 103 -28.09 2.08 -11.58
N CYS A 104 -28.06 1.29 -10.51
CA CYS A 104 -27.81 -0.15 -10.58
C CYS A 104 -28.86 -0.84 -11.46
N LEU A 105 -30.14 -0.54 -11.22
CA LEU A 105 -31.25 -1.07 -12.01
C LEU A 105 -31.16 -0.65 -13.49
N ALA A 106 -30.87 0.62 -13.76
CA ALA A 106 -30.69 1.13 -15.13
C ALA A 106 -29.50 0.48 -15.85
N ALA A 107 -28.46 0.10 -15.11
CA ALA A 107 -27.29 -0.61 -15.63
C ALA A 107 -27.49 -2.13 -15.77
N GLY A 108 -28.68 -2.65 -15.45
CA GLY A 108 -28.98 -4.09 -15.54
C GLY A 108 -28.41 -4.91 -14.38
N VAL A 109 -28.24 -4.30 -13.21
CA VAL A 109 -27.83 -4.94 -11.96
C VAL A 109 -29.06 -5.07 -11.05
N PRO A 110 -29.81 -6.19 -11.12
CA PRO A 110 -31.12 -6.32 -10.47
C PRO A 110 -31.02 -6.65 -8.97
N THR A 111 -29.85 -7.08 -8.50
CA THR A 111 -29.59 -7.49 -7.13
C THR A 111 -28.91 -6.38 -6.36
N VAL A 112 -29.67 -5.74 -5.48
CA VAL A 112 -29.29 -4.65 -4.57
C VAL A 112 -29.86 -4.95 -3.18
#